data_AF-A0A397SQB1-F1
#
_entry.id   AF-A0A397SQB1-F1
#
_cell.length_a   1.000
_cell.length_b   1.000
_cell.length_c   1.000
_cell.angle_alpha   90.00
_cell.angle_beta   90.00
_cell.angle_gamma   90.00
#
_symmetry.space_group_name_H-M   'P 1'
#
loop_
_entity.id
_entity.type
_entity.pdbx_description
1 polymer ?
#
loop_
_entity_poly.entity_id
_entity_poly.type
_entity_poly.pdbx_seq_one_letter_code
_entity_poly.pdbx_strand_id
1 'polypeptide(L)'
;MECSHQGVHAPTVAGIAFDESEGAYSVALSGGYEDDVDWGEAFTYTGSGGRDLKGTKKNPKNLRVGPQTKDQTLANGNLALKISCETSKPVRVIRGYKLGNEFAPKEGYRYDGLYIVEKWWEETGLAGFRVFKFAFKRMAGQLPLGTCEKSWSDGEEDDDYNEENEE
;
A
#
# COMPACT_ATOMS: atom_id res chain seq x y z
N MET A 1 -1.96 -12.20 5.18
CA MET A 1 -3.21 -12.10 5.97
C MET A 1 -3.00 -11.33 7.27
N GLU A 2 -1.81 -11.40 7.86
CA GLU A 2 -1.47 -10.66 9.09
C GLU A 2 -1.83 -9.17 9.07
N CYS A 3 -1.53 -8.43 7.99
CA CYS A 3 -1.93 -7.01 7.88
C CYS A 3 -3.45 -6.78 8.00
N SER A 4 -4.27 -7.75 7.59
CA SER A 4 -5.73 -7.69 7.71
C SER A 4 -6.16 -7.97 9.13
N HIS A 5 -5.61 -9.02 9.75
CA HIS A 5 -5.90 -9.36 11.15
C HIS A 5 -5.46 -8.27 12.13
N GLN A 6 -4.36 -7.58 11.84
CA GLN A 6 -3.86 -6.45 12.65
C GLN A 6 -4.54 -5.11 12.28
N GLY A 7 -5.46 -5.08 11.32
CA GLY A 7 -6.19 -3.87 10.92
C GLY A 7 -5.37 -2.83 10.14
N VAL A 8 -4.08 -3.08 9.88
CA VAL A 8 -3.20 -2.18 9.13
C VAL A 8 -3.70 -2.04 7.68
N HIS A 9 -4.07 -3.15 7.05
CA HIS A 9 -4.65 -3.20 5.71
C HIS A 9 -5.70 -4.31 5.62
N ALA A 10 -6.98 -3.94 5.74
CA ALA A 10 -8.08 -4.89 5.87
C ALA A 10 -8.26 -5.84 4.67
N PRO A 11 -8.14 -5.41 3.39
CA PRO A 11 -8.25 -6.31 2.26
C PRO A 11 -7.13 -7.35 2.22
N THR A 12 -7.46 -8.60 1.91
CA THR A 12 -6.45 -9.68 1.81
C THR A 12 -5.84 -9.81 0.41
N VAL A 13 -6.39 -9.11 -0.58
CA VAL A 13 -5.99 -9.20 -2.00
C VAL A 13 -5.94 -7.83 -2.66
N ALA A 14 -6.95 -6.98 -2.46
CA ALA A 14 -6.99 -5.67 -3.09
C ALA A 14 -5.83 -4.80 -2.59
N GLY A 15 -5.22 -4.01 -3.48
CA GLY A 15 -4.11 -3.12 -3.09
C GLY A 15 -4.56 -1.84 -2.38
N ILE A 16 -5.85 -1.51 -2.36
CA ILE A 16 -6.39 -0.28 -1.77
C ILE A 16 -7.50 -0.68 -0.78
N ALA A 17 -7.40 -0.21 0.46
CA ALA A 17 -8.49 -0.23 1.43
C ALA A 17 -9.10 1.17 1.50
N PHE A 18 -10.42 1.28 1.35
CA PHE A 18 -11.07 2.57 1.20
C PHE A 18 -12.54 2.55 1.66
N ASP A 19 -13.07 3.75 1.84
CA ASP A 19 -14.50 4.05 1.77
C ASP A 19 -14.72 5.05 0.62
N GLU A 20 -15.84 4.93 -0.08
CA GLU A 20 -16.12 5.74 -1.28
C GLU A 20 -16.41 7.21 -0.95
N SER A 21 -16.85 7.51 0.28
CA SER A 21 -17.17 8.85 0.74
C SER A 21 -16.02 9.50 1.51
N GLU A 22 -15.24 8.71 2.27
CA GLU A 22 -14.18 9.24 3.13
C GLU A 22 -12.79 9.20 2.51
N GLY A 23 -12.60 8.47 1.40
CA GLY A 23 -11.30 8.27 0.77
C GLY A 23 -10.55 7.01 1.24
N ALA A 24 -9.29 6.89 0.82
CA ALA A 24 -8.46 5.73 1.08
C ALA A 24 -7.91 5.71 2.53
N TYR A 25 -7.86 4.51 3.11
CA TYR A 25 -7.27 4.26 4.43
C TYR A 25 -5.85 3.71 4.34
N SER A 26 -5.60 2.83 3.37
CA SER A 26 -4.28 2.21 3.19
C SER A 26 -4.06 1.67 1.78
N VAL A 27 -2.80 1.60 1.37
CA VAL A 27 -2.37 0.97 0.11
C VAL A 27 -1.25 -0.05 0.34
N ALA A 28 -1.22 -1.09 -0.51
CA ALA A 28 -0.19 -2.13 -0.50
C ALA A 28 0.61 -2.13 -1.82
N LEU A 29 1.90 -1.85 -1.72
CA LEU A 29 2.88 -1.96 -2.81
C LEU A 29 3.39 -3.41 -2.85
N SER A 30 3.12 -4.14 -3.92
CA SER A 30 3.48 -5.57 -4.03
C SER A 30 3.98 -5.99 -5.42
N GLY A 31 4.35 -5.03 -6.28
CA GLY A 31 4.83 -5.30 -7.64
C GLY A 31 3.73 -5.78 -8.60
N GLY A 32 2.48 -5.40 -8.35
CA GLY A 32 1.33 -5.86 -9.13
C GLY A 32 1.03 -5.01 -10.37
N TYR A 33 1.68 -3.86 -10.51
CA TYR A 33 1.52 -2.92 -11.62
C TYR A 33 2.91 -2.49 -12.09
N GLU A 34 3.15 -2.61 -13.39
CA GLU A 34 4.43 -2.27 -14.04
C GLU A 34 4.68 -0.76 -14.12
N ASP A 35 3.62 0.03 -14.00
CA ASP A 35 3.66 1.50 -14.03
C ASP A 35 4.03 2.14 -12.67
N ASP A 36 4.16 1.34 -11.60
CA ASP A 36 4.52 1.82 -10.27
C ASP A 36 6.01 2.21 -10.22
N VAL A 37 6.31 3.34 -9.56
CA VAL A 37 7.68 3.82 -9.35
C VAL A 37 7.85 4.17 -7.89
N ASP A 38 8.81 3.56 -7.20
CA ASP A 38 8.99 3.71 -5.76
C ASP A 38 10.39 4.23 -5.42
N TRP A 39 10.42 5.38 -4.74
CA TRP A 39 11.62 6.07 -4.24
C TRP A 39 11.64 6.09 -2.71
N GLY A 40 10.89 5.21 -2.04
CA GLY A 40 10.83 5.13 -0.59
C GLY A 40 9.96 6.24 0.01
N GLU A 41 10.56 7.42 0.20
CA GLU A 41 9.89 8.60 0.79
C GLU A 41 8.81 9.18 -0.14
N ALA A 42 8.87 8.87 -1.43
CA ALA A 42 7.84 9.18 -2.40
C ALA A 42 7.66 8.03 -3.38
N PHE A 43 6.47 7.88 -3.94
CA PHE A 43 6.22 6.90 -4.98
C PHE A 43 5.03 7.30 -5.86
N THR A 44 4.98 6.78 -7.06
CA THR A 44 3.83 6.85 -7.95
C THR A 44 3.12 5.51 -7.92
N TYR A 45 1.85 5.54 -7.57
CA TYR A 45 0.98 4.37 -7.45
C TYR A 45 -0.04 4.34 -8.58
N THR A 46 -0.23 3.16 -9.17
CA THR A 46 -1.19 2.94 -10.25
C THR A 46 -2.53 2.49 -9.67
N GLY A 47 -3.60 3.10 -10.16
CA GLY A 47 -4.97 2.76 -9.81
C GLY A 47 -5.29 1.29 -10.06
N SER A 48 -6.37 0.83 -9.44
CA SER A 48 -6.86 -0.53 -9.60
C SER A 48 -7.80 -0.67 -10.81
N GLY A 49 -8.04 -1.92 -11.23
CA GLY A 49 -8.97 -2.23 -12.33
C GLY A 49 -8.32 -2.19 -13.72
N GLY A 50 -9.14 -2.13 -14.76
CA GLY A 50 -8.68 -2.25 -16.15
C GLY A 50 -8.22 -3.66 -16.55
N ARG A 51 -8.60 -4.69 -15.78
CA ARG A 51 -8.20 -6.09 -15.98
C ARG A 51 -9.44 -6.97 -16.20
N ASP A 52 -9.31 -7.98 -17.04
CA ASP A 52 -10.26 -9.09 -17.07
C ASP A 52 -9.75 -10.22 -16.18
N LEU A 53 -10.36 -10.34 -15.01
CA LEU A 53 -9.99 -11.32 -14.00
C LEU A 53 -10.85 -12.59 -14.08
N LYS A 54 -11.74 -12.69 -15.08
CA LYS A 54 -12.55 -13.90 -15.28
C LYS A 54 -11.67 -15.08 -15.65
N GLY A 55 -11.98 -16.23 -15.08
CA GLY A 55 -11.36 -17.49 -15.49
C GLY A 55 -11.53 -17.73 -16.99
N THR A 56 -10.49 -18.23 -17.65
CA THR A 56 -10.55 -18.64 -19.06
C THR A 56 -10.97 -20.10 -19.15
N LYS A 57 -11.34 -20.58 -20.36
CA LYS A 57 -11.60 -22.03 -20.58
C LYS A 57 -10.42 -22.92 -20.17
N LYS A 58 -9.18 -22.41 -20.26
CA LYS A 58 -7.96 -23.13 -19.84
C LYS A 58 -7.65 -23.02 -18.35
N ASN A 59 -8.08 -21.95 -17.69
CA ASN A 59 -7.93 -21.76 -16.26
C ASN A 59 -9.21 -21.12 -15.68
N PRO A 60 -10.20 -21.95 -15.29
CA PRO A 60 -11.54 -21.47 -14.96
C PRO A 60 -11.63 -20.72 -13.62
N LYS A 61 -10.57 -20.76 -12.81
CA LYS A 61 -10.50 -19.96 -11.58
C LYS A 61 -10.24 -18.50 -11.95
N ASN A 62 -11.00 -17.59 -11.35
CA ASN A 62 -10.75 -16.16 -11.48
C ASN A 62 -9.31 -15.85 -11.07
N LEU A 63 -8.64 -15.06 -11.89
CA LEU A 63 -7.30 -14.58 -11.60
C LEU A 63 -7.38 -13.50 -10.52
N ARG A 64 -6.42 -13.47 -9.60
CA ARG A 64 -6.29 -12.37 -8.64
C ARG A 64 -5.53 -11.17 -9.23
N VAL A 65 -4.72 -11.43 -10.26
CA VAL A 65 -3.88 -10.48 -10.99
C VAL A 65 -3.79 -10.92 -12.45
N GLY A 66 -3.72 -9.95 -13.36
CA GLY A 66 -3.62 -10.17 -14.80
C GLY A 66 -3.13 -8.90 -15.49
N PRO A 67 -2.79 -8.96 -16.78
CA PRO A 67 -2.39 -7.77 -17.53
C PRO A 67 -3.55 -6.77 -17.64
N GLN A 68 -3.23 -5.50 -17.88
CA GLN A 68 -4.24 -4.52 -18.28
C GLN A 68 -4.84 -4.92 -19.63
N THR A 69 -6.16 -4.89 -19.75
CA THR A 69 -6.92 -5.25 -20.95
C THR A 69 -7.91 -4.17 -21.39
N LYS A 70 -8.08 -3.13 -20.58
CA LYS A 70 -8.96 -1.98 -20.86
C LYS A 70 -8.61 -0.80 -19.95
N ASP A 71 -9.14 0.37 -20.31
CA ASP A 71 -9.03 1.57 -19.51
C ASP A 71 -9.54 1.37 -18.08
N GLN A 72 -8.82 1.95 -17.13
CA GLN A 72 -9.29 2.11 -15.77
C GLN A 72 -10.43 3.13 -15.71
N THR A 73 -11.23 3.02 -14.65
CA THR A 73 -12.30 3.95 -14.31
C THR A 73 -11.99 4.67 -13.01
N LEU A 74 -12.41 5.94 -12.91
CA LEU A 74 -12.28 6.73 -11.69
C LEU A 74 -13.45 6.41 -10.76
N ALA A 75 -13.45 5.20 -10.21
CA ALA A 75 -14.47 4.69 -9.30
C ALA A 75 -13.82 3.88 -8.17
N ASN A 76 -14.59 3.56 -7.12
CA ASN A 76 -14.16 2.72 -6.01
C ASN A 76 -12.83 3.25 -5.40
N GLY A 77 -11.82 2.40 -5.22
CA GLY A 77 -10.52 2.77 -4.68
C GLY A 77 -9.80 3.89 -5.44
N ASN A 78 -10.01 4.03 -6.75
CA ASN A 78 -9.39 5.11 -7.53
C ASN A 78 -10.03 6.46 -7.19
N LEU A 79 -11.36 6.48 -7.04
CA LEU A 79 -12.08 7.66 -6.57
C LEU A 79 -11.70 8.00 -5.13
N ALA A 80 -11.56 6.99 -4.27
CA ALA A 80 -11.16 7.18 -2.89
C ALA A 80 -9.75 7.76 -2.74
N LEU A 81 -8.81 7.37 -3.60
CA LEU A 81 -7.47 7.97 -3.64
C LEU A 81 -7.50 9.42 -4.13
N LYS A 82 -8.37 9.74 -5.10
CA LYS A 82 -8.63 11.13 -5.49
C LYS A 82 -9.17 11.95 -4.32
N ILE A 83 -10.14 11.43 -3.55
CA ILE A 83 -10.67 12.10 -2.36
C ILE A 83 -9.56 12.30 -1.33
N SER A 84 -8.71 11.30 -1.09
CA SER A 84 -7.56 11.45 -0.18
C SER A 84 -6.58 12.51 -0.64
N CYS A 85 -6.40 12.68 -1.95
CA CYS A 85 -5.60 13.76 -2.53
C CYS A 85 -6.21 15.13 -2.24
N GLU A 86 -7.52 15.29 -2.46
CA GLU A 86 -8.24 16.56 -2.26
C GLU A 86 -8.34 16.96 -0.78
N THR A 87 -8.42 15.98 0.11
CA THR A 87 -8.57 16.19 1.56
C THR A 87 -7.24 16.12 2.33
N SER A 88 -6.13 15.78 1.66
CA SER A 88 -4.84 15.47 2.30
C SER A 88 -4.94 14.42 3.40
N LYS A 89 -5.90 13.49 3.29
CA LYS A 89 -6.12 12.43 4.27
C LYS A 89 -4.89 11.50 4.30
N PRO A 90 -4.29 11.25 5.48
CA PRO A 90 -3.19 10.30 5.61
C PRO A 90 -3.59 8.89 5.20
N VAL A 91 -2.75 8.23 4.42
CA VAL A 91 -2.91 6.87 3.93
C VAL A 91 -1.76 6.02 4.45
N ARG A 92 -2.09 4.89 5.09
CA ARG A 92 -1.06 3.92 5.53
C ARG A 92 -0.46 3.20 4.32
N VAL A 93 0.86 3.07 4.30
CA VAL A 93 1.57 2.38 3.21
C VAL A 93 2.20 1.11 3.73
N ILE A 94 1.94 0.02 3.01
CA ILE A 94 2.47 -1.31 3.28
C ILE A 94 3.30 -1.74 2.08
N ARG A 95 4.57 -2.13 2.29
CA ARG A 95 5.41 -2.72 1.24
C ARG A 95 5.50 -4.23 1.43
N GLY A 96 5.29 -4.98 0.36
CA GLY A 96 5.43 -6.44 0.32
C GLY A 96 6.72 -6.87 -0.35
N TYR A 97 7.28 -8.00 0.08
CA TYR A 97 8.56 -8.52 -0.43
C TYR A 97 8.62 -8.72 -1.96
N LYS A 98 7.47 -8.96 -2.59
CA LYS A 98 7.35 -9.15 -4.04
C LYS A 98 7.57 -7.88 -4.87
N LEU A 99 7.66 -6.71 -4.22
CA LEU A 99 7.98 -5.46 -4.90
C LEU A 99 9.37 -5.51 -5.54
N GLY A 100 10.32 -6.24 -4.92
CA GLY A 100 11.61 -6.57 -5.55
C GLY A 100 12.57 -5.40 -5.77
N ASN A 101 12.33 -4.25 -5.14
CA ASN A 101 13.20 -3.07 -5.14
C ASN A 101 13.93 -2.91 -3.79
N GLU A 102 14.76 -1.87 -3.65
CA GLU A 102 15.54 -1.60 -2.43
C GLU A 102 14.69 -1.28 -1.18
N PHE A 103 13.44 -0.87 -1.36
CA PHE A 103 12.52 -0.51 -0.27
C PHE A 103 11.66 -1.70 0.18
N ALA A 104 11.61 -2.77 -0.60
CA ALA A 104 10.86 -3.98 -0.27
C ALA A 104 11.46 -4.66 0.97
N PRO A 105 10.65 -5.15 1.92
CA PRO A 105 11.16 -6.01 2.97
C PRO A 105 11.69 -7.33 2.37
N LYS A 106 12.65 -7.97 3.04
CA LYS A 106 13.17 -9.29 2.61
C LYS A 106 12.08 -10.35 2.54
N GLU A 107 11.14 -10.32 3.49
CA GLU A 107 10.04 -11.27 3.59
C GLU A 107 8.75 -10.56 4.03
N GLY A 108 7.61 -11.18 3.72
CA GLY A 108 6.30 -10.73 4.22
C GLY A 108 5.90 -9.33 3.77
N TYR A 109 5.28 -8.59 4.69
CA TYR A 109 4.76 -7.24 4.49
C TYR A 109 5.20 -6.36 5.64
N ARG A 110 5.60 -5.12 5.35
CA ARG A 110 6.05 -4.14 6.34
C ARG A 110 5.24 -2.87 6.22
N TYR A 111 4.78 -2.35 7.36
CA TYR A 111 4.19 -1.02 7.44
C TYR A 111 5.30 0.04 7.41
N ASP A 112 5.25 0.95 6.43
CA ASP A 112 6.29 1.97 6.21
C ASP A 112 5.83 3.39 6.58
N GLY A 113 4.67 3.50 7.22
CA GLY A 113 4.17 4.76 7.78
C GLY A 113 3.01 5.37 7.01
N LEU A 114 2.74 6.62 7.36
CA LEU A 114 1.72 7.47 6.78
C LEU A 114 2.28 8.32 5.64
N TYR A 115 1.51 8.37 4.57
CA TYR A 115 1.78 9.17 3.37
C TYR A 115 0.55 10.00 3.04
N ILE A 116 0.75 11.09 2.30
CA ILE A 116 -0.30 11.87 1.67
C ILE A 116 -0.25 11.67 0.16
N VAL A 117 -1.40 11.73 -0.50
CA VAL A 117 -1.47 11.79 -1.96
C VAL A 117 -1.36 13.25 -2.37
N GLU A 118 -0.21 13.66 -2.91
CA GLU A 118 0.02 15.06 -3.27
C GLU A 118 -0.67 15.43 -4.59
N LYS A 119 -0.71 14.50 -5.55
CA LYS A 119 -1.26 14.72 -6.89
C LYS A 119 -1.82 13.43 -7.47
N TRP A 120 -2.77 13.57 -8.40
CA TRP A 120 -3.24 12.47 -9.24
C TRP A 120 -3.41 12.94 -10.69
N TRP A 121 -3.28 12.02 -11.64
CA TRP A 121 -3.49 12.29 -13.06
C TRP A 121 -3.89 11.02 -13.81
N GLU A 122 -4.33 11.18 -15.04
CA GLU A 122 -4.55 10.10 -16.00
C GLU A 122 -3.41 10.04 -17.00
N GLU A 123 -2.98 8.83 -17.36
CA GLU A 123 -1.91 8.58 -18.33
C GLU A 123 -2.20 7.31 -19.12
N THR A 124 -1.65 7.18 -20.32
CA THR A 124 -1.61 5.91 -21.04
C THR A 124 -0.51 5.04 -20.42
N GLY A 125 -0.89 3.96 -19.73
CA GLY A 125 0.07 3.03 -19.13
C GLY A 125 0.86 2.23 -20.16
N LEU A 126 1.86 1.47 -19.71
CA LEU A 126 2.75 0.70 -20.59
C LEU A 126 2.00 -0.28 -21.52
N ALA A 127 0.86 -0.81 -21.07
CA ALA A 127 -0.01 -1.68 -21.86
C ALA A 127 -0.88 -0.95 -22.90
N GLY A 128 -0.79 0.38 -23.02
CA GLY A 128 -1.52 1.18 -24.01
C GLY A 128 -2.95 1.58 -23.60
N PHE A 129 -3.33 1.36 -22.34
CA PHE A 129 -4.65 1.71 -21.80
C PHE A 129 -4.56 2.87 -20.82
N ARG A 130 -5.64 3.64 -20.67
CA ARG A 130 -5.72 4.69 -19.65
C ARG A 130 -5.61 4.08 -18.26
N VAL A 131 -4.69 4.59 -17.45
CA VAL A 131 -4.53 4.30 -16.03
C VAL A 131 -4.60 5.59 -15.22
N PHE A 132 -4.98 5.49 -13.95
CA PHE A 132 -4.89 6.61 -13.01
C PHE A 132 -3.61 6.46 -12.20
N LYS A 133 -2.85 7.54 -12.04
CA LYS A 133 -1.64 7.58 -11.23
C LYS A 133 -1.79 8.54 -10.07
N PHE A 134 -1.18 8.19 -8.95
CA PHE A 134 -1.26 8.91 -7.70
C PHE A 134 0.16 9.08 -7.13
N ALA A 135 0.61 10.33 -6.96
CA ALA A 135 1.90 10.63 -6.34
C ALA A 135 1.72 10.69 -4.83
N PHE A 136 2.38 9.78 -4.13
CA PHE A 136 2.44 9.72 -2.68
C PHE A 136 3.72 10.35 -2.16
N LYS A 137 3.63 10.99 -1.00
CA LYS A 137 4.76 11.49 -0.23
C LYS A 137 4.61 11.19 1.24
N ARG A 138 5.69 10.71 1.85
CA ARG A 138 5.72 10.33 3.25
C ARG A 138 5.60 11.55 4.15
N MET A 139 4.85 11.41 5.24
CA MET A 139 4.74 12.45 6.25
C MET A 139 6.03 12.51 7.09
N ALA A 140 6.47 13.72 7.42
CA ALA A 140 7.63 13.94 8.29
C ALA A 140 7.36 13.50 9.74
N GLY A 141 8.42 13.35 10.53
CA GLY A 141 8.34 13.03 11.97
C GLY A 141 8.09 11.56 12.28
N GLN A 142 8.23 10.67 11.29
CA GLN A 142 8.14 9.22 11.46
C GLN A 142 9.55 8.61 11.52
N LEU A 143 9.66 7.39 12.05
CA LEU A 143 10.91 6.62 12.02
C LEU A 143 11.46 6.50 10.58
N PRO A 144 12.78 6.32 10.40
CA PRO A 144 13.35 6.06 9.08
C PRO A 144 12.66 4.90 8.37
N LEU A 145 12.63 4.93 7.03
CA LEU A 145 12.14 3.79 6.25
C LEU A 145 12.96 2.54 6.56
N GLY A 146 12.30 1.38 6.61
CA GLY A 146 12.97 0.10 6.85
C GLY A 146 13.32 -0.22 8.32
N THR A 147 12.91 0.62 9.28
CA THR A 147 13.31 0.47 10.71
C THR A 147 12.94 -0.89 11.35
N CYS A 148 12.00 -1.66 10.80
CA CYS A 148 11.59 -2.96 11.35
C CYS A 148 12.52 -4.15 10.99
N GLU A 149 13.62 -3.97 10.24
CA GLU A 149 14.54 -5.08 9.93
C GLU A 149 15.37 -5.58 11.11
N LYS A 150 15.45 -4.82 12.21
CA LYS A 150 15.93 -5.39 13.48
C LYS A 150 14.74 -6.09 14.11
N SER A 151 14.83 -7.43 14.18
CA SER A 151 14.05 -8.17 15.16
C SER A 151 14.14 -7.40 16.47
N TRP A 152 13.00 -7.04 17.03
CA TRP A 152 12.92 -7.00 18.48
C TRP A 152 13.23 -8.43 18.89
N SER A 153 14.53 -8.75 19.06
CA SER A 153 14.88 -9.87 19.91
C SER A 153 14.23 -9.49 21.22
N ASP A 154 13.30 -10.31 21.70
CA ASP A 154 12.77 -10.20 23.06
C ASP A 154 13.99 -10.03 23.98
N GLY A 155 14.29 -8.77 24.29
CA GLY A 155 15.33 -8.42 25.21
C GLY A 155 14.81 -8.92 26.52
N GLU A 156 15.62 -9.74 27.18
CA GLU A 156 15.44 -10.10 28.58
C GLU A 156 14.92 -8.87 29.33
N GLU A 157 13.81 -9.09 30.05
CA GLU A 157 13.18 -8.09 30.91
C GLU A 157 14.25 -7.53 31.85
N ASP A 158 14.77 -6.33 31.56
CA ASP A 158 15.45 -5.52 32.55
C ASP A 158 14.35 -4.93 33.46
N ASP A 159 13.84 -5.79 34.34
CA ASP A 159 13.02 -5.44 35.49
C ASP A 159 13.88 -4.68 36.50
N ASP A 160 13.94 -3.35 36.38
CA ASP A 160 14.39 -2.51 37.49
C ASP A 160 13.55 -1.22 37.59
N TYR A 161 12.25 -1.41 37.83
CA TYR A 161 11.42 -0.39 38.48
C TYR A 161 11.46 -0.65 39.98
N ASN A 162 12.45 -0.06 40.64
CA ASN A 162 12.55 -0.06 42.09
C ASN A 162 11.54 0.97 42.67
N GLU A 163 10.32 0.52 42.93
CA GLU A 163 9.35 1.19 43.81
C GLU A 163 9.70 0.85 45.26
N GLU A 164 10.43 1.73 45.96
CA GLU A 164 10.32 1.83 47.42
C GLU A 164 10.38 3.31 47.83
N ASN A 165 9.20 3.88 48.06
CA ASN A 165 8.96 5.08 48.86
C ASN A 165 7.75 4.79 49.78
N GLU A 166 7.98 4.10 50.90
CA GLU A 166 7.21 4.12 52.15
C GLU A 166 8.25 3.83 53.25
N GLU A 167 8.52 4.60 54.30
CA GLU A 167 7.75 5.54 55.14
C GLU A 167 8.57 6.78 55.55
#